data_AF-A0A0C2FYI9-F1
#
_entry.id   AF-A0A0C2FYI9-F1
#
_cell.length_a   1.000
_cell.length_b   1.000
_cell.length_c   1.000
_cell.angle_alpha   90.00
_cell.angle_beta   90.00
_cell.angle_gamma   90.00
#
_symmetry.space_group_name_H-M   'P 1'
#
loop_
_entity.id
_entity.type
_entity.pdbx_description
1 polymer ?
#
loop_
_entity_poly.entity_id
_entity_poly.type
_entity_poly.pdbx_seq_one_letter_code
_entity_poly.pdbx_strand_id
1 'polypeptide(L)'
;MSPLANQPIIGATIREGFRIELRRRLCYVDTCNLDGESNLKQRQAIRAMGKFHNPTVPLNFSPDQFKYKVCCEEPTTDVYKFEGRLETMEGGPPLPREFTILAKENVLLRGCVVKNTDFVEGIVLYAGRDTKAMLNNNGPRYKRSTLERLTNLDIIWCVVILLALCITGAVLS
;
A
#
# COMPACT_ATOMS: atom_id res chain seq x y z
N MET A 1 -25.91 19.13 -13.33
CA MET A 1 -24.58 18.47 -13.40
C MET A 1 -24.00 18.45 -12.01
N SER A 2 -24.11 17.29 -11.36
CA SER A 2 -23.80 17.03 -9.95
C SER A 2 -22.29 16.87 -9.69
N PRO A 3 -21.70 17.49 -8.66
CA PRO A 3 -20.37 17.12 -8.18
C PRO A 3 -20.51 16.03 -7.09
N LEU A 4 -20.51 14.77 -7.51
CA LEU A 4 -20.33 13.58 -6.66
C LEU A 4 -18.83 13.30 -6.48
N ALA A 5 -18.08 14.27 -5.95
CA ALA A 5 -16.62 14.16 -5.79
C ALA A 5 -16.15 14.32 -4.34
N ASN A 6 -17.03 14.09 -3.36
CA ASN A 6 -16.65 14.19 -1.95
C ASN A 6 -17.44 13.24 -1.05
N GLN A 7 -17.46 11.94 -1.41
CA GLN A 7 -17.78 10.92 -0.44
C GLN A 7 -16.46 10.47 0.22
N PRO A 8 -16.32 10.57 1.56
CA PRO A 8 -15.27 9.82 2.23
C PRO A 8 -15.45 8.36 1.84
N ILE A 9 -14.35 7.66 1.55
CA ILE A 9 -14.35 6.25 1.13
C ILE A 9 -14.91 5.41 2.29
N ILE A 10 -16.23 5.38 2.39
CA ILE A 10 -17.03 4.56 3.30
C ILE A 10 -17.37 3.33 2.48
N GLY A 11 -16.54 2.30 2.58
CA GLY A 11 -16.82 1.05 1.90
C GLY A 11 -15.56 0.27 1.59
N ALA A 12 -15.06 -0.48 2.57
CA ALA A 12 -14.30 -1.67 2.24
C ALA A 12 -15.24 -2.62 1.47
N THR A 13 -15.19 -2.58 0.15
CA THR A 13 -15.92 -3.52 -0.70
C THR A 13 -15.27 -4.90 -0.54
N ILE A 14 -16.02 -5.82 0.06
CA ILE A 14 -15.66 -7.24 0.14
C ILE A 14 -15.70 -7.78 -1.30
N ARG A 15 -14.52 -7.93 -1.92
CA ARG A 15 -14.34 -8.84 -3.05
C ARG A 15 -13.26 -9.84 -2.67
N GLU A 16 -13.72 -11.08 -2.56
CA GLU A 16 -12.97 -12.29 -2.20
C GLU A 16 -12.55 -12.35 -0.72
N GLY A 17 -13.42 -12.98 0.07
CA GLY A 17 -13.12 -13.36 1.45
C GLY A 17 -12.00 -14.37 1.48
N PHE A 18 -10.79 -13.91 1.79
CA PHE A 18 -9.71 -14.77 2.24
C PHE A 18 -9.97 -15.12 3.71
N ARG A 19 -10.09 -16.43 4.00
CA ARG A 19 -10.34 -16.99 5.33
C ARG A 19 -9.04 -17.27 6.08
N ILE A 20 -8.94 -16.84 7.33
CA ILE A 20 -7.77 -16.92 8.18
C ILE A 20 -8.07 -17.08 9.68
N GLU A 21 -7.36 -18.05 10.26
CA GLU A 21 -7.21 -18.28 11.68
C GLU A 21 -5.89 -17.70 12.22
N LEU A 22 -5.94 -16.64 13.04
CA LEU A 22 -4.76 -16.20 13.81
C LEU A 22 -4.74 -16.85 15.19
N ARG A 23 -4.10 -18.02 15.33
CA ARG A 23 -3.97 -18.74 16.62
C ARG A 23 -3.31 -17.93 17.76
N ARG A 24 -2.55 -16.88 17.46
CA ARG A 24 -1.88 -16.02 18.48
C ARG A 24 -2.14 -14.52 18.33
N ARG A 25 -3.08 -14.09 17.45
CA ARG A 25 -3.39 -12.67 17.15
C ARG A 25 -2.18 -11.78 16.83
N LEU A 26 -1.07 -12.39 16.46
CA LEU A 26 0.22 -11.78 16.18
C LEU A 26 0.71 -12.38 14.87
N CYS A 27 1.18 -11.51 13.98
CA CYS A 27 1.87 -11.91 12.77
C CYS A 27 3.16 -11.11 12.62
N TYR A 28 4.12 -11.70 11.92
CA TYR A 28 5.38 -11.04 11.62
C TYR A 28 5.40 -10.67 10.14
N VAL A 29 5.84 -9.47 9.86
CA VAL A 29 5.90 -8.96 8.48
C VAL A 29 7.28 -8.46 8.17
N ASP A 30 7.75 -8.86 7.01
CA ASP A 30 8.95 -8.34 6.40
C ASP A 30 8.60 -7.10 5.58
N THR A 31 9.34 -6.00 5.81
CA THR A 31 9.16 -4.73 5.11
C THR A 31 10.29 -4.41 4.13
N CYS A 32 11.21 -5.34 3.83
CA CYS A 32 12.32 -5.13 2.89
C CYS A 32 11.91 -4.40 1.59
N ASN A 33 10.74 -4.71 1.04
CA ASN A 33 10.24 -4.09 -0.20
C ASN A 33 9.74 -2.64 -0.06
N LEU A 34 9.53 -2.18 1.17
CA LEU A 34 8.96 -0.87 1.50
C LEU A 34 10.05 0.10 1.96
N ASP A 35 10.91 -0.34 2.87
CA ASP A 35 11.93 0.49 3.54
C ASP A 35 13.35 -0.07 3.44
N GLY A 36 13.53 -1.27 2.86
CA GLY A 36 14.85 -1.89 2.74
C GLY A 36 15.37 -2.50 4.04
N GLU A 37 14.57 -2.50 5.11
CA GLU A 37 14.96 -3.09 6.40
C GLU A 37 14.72 -4.61 6.39
N SER A 38 15.72 -5.38 6.84
CA SER A 38 15.62 -6.86 6.95
C SER A 38 14.97 -7.35 8.24
N ASN A 39 14.49 -6.44 9.11
CA ASN A 39 13.93 -6.81 10.39
C ASN A 39 12.45 -7.18 10.26
N LEU A 40 12.04 -8.25 10.97
CA LEU A 40 10.65 -8.64 11.07
C LEU A 40 9.91 -7.69 12.01
N LYS A 41 8.89 -7.01 11.48
CA LYS A 41 8.02 -6.13 12.27
C LYS A 41 6.83 -6.92 12.79
N GLN A 42 6.53 -6.80 14.07
CA GLN A 42 5.36 -7.44 14.67
C GLN A 42 4.10 -6.63 14.36
N ARG A 43 3.03 -7.32 13.97
CA ARG A 43 1.70 -6.75 13.74
C ARG A 43 0.67 -7.49 14.60
N GLN A 44 -0.36 -6.78 15.04
CA GLN A 44 -1.36 -7.29 15.96
C GLN A 44 -2.77 -7.16 15.37
N ALA A 45 -3.55 -8.24 15.45
CA ALA A 45 -4.95 -8.21 15.07
C ALA A 45 -5.80 -7.41 16.07
N ILE A 46 -6.84 -6.76 15.56
CA ILE A 46 -7.74 -5.94 16.36
C ILE A 46 -8.49 -6.84 17.38
N ARG A 47 -8.53 -6.40 18.64
CA ARG A 47 -9.17 -7.13 19.76
C ARG A 47 -10.68 -6.86 19.90
N ALA A 48 -11.26 -6.07 18.99
CA ALA A 48 -12.65 -5.60 19.00
C ALA A 48 -13.72 -6.68 18.97
N MET A 49 -13.40 -7.88 18.50
CA MET A 49 -14.40 -8.94 18.38
C MET A 49 -14.66 -9.55 19.77
N GLY A 50 -15.72 -9.09 20.44
CA GLY A 50 -16.00 -9.36 21.86
C GLY A 50 -16.24 -10.82 22.27
N LYS A 51 -16.32 -11.78 21.34
CA LYS A 51 -16.42 -13.23 21.64
C LYS A 51 -15.07 -13.95 21.68
N PHE A 52 -13.97 -13.25 21.42
CA PHE A 52 -12.69 -13.87 21.11
C PHE A 52 -11.83 -14.10 22.37
N HIS A 53 -12.36 -13.89 23.57
CA HIS A 53 -11.59 -13.91 24.82
C HIS A 53 -11.05 -15.30 25.23
N ASN A 54 -11.46 -16.39 24.56
CA ASN A 54 -11.08 -17.75 24.94
C ASN A 54 -10.04 -18.34 23.96
N PRO A 55 -8.79 -18.65 24.39
CA PRO A 55 -7.73 -19.19 23.52
C PRO A 55 -8.00 -20.60 22.98
N THR A 56 -9.10 -21.25 23.41
CA THR A 56 -9.42 -22.65 23.11
C THR A 56 -10.43 -22.84 21.98
N VAL A 57 -11.16 -21.78 21.59
CA VAL A 57 -12.19 -21.89 20.54
C VAL A 57 -11.56 -21.54 19.18
N PRO A 58 -11.66 -22.42 18.16
CA PRO A 58 -11.20 -22.08 16.82
C PRO A 58 -11.93 -20.82 16.32
N LEU A 59 -11.15 -19.86 15.83
CA LEU A 59 -11.57 -18.55 15.36
C LEU A 59 -12.28 -18.69 14.00
N ASN A 60 -13.48 -19.25 13.98
CA ASN A 60 -14.32 -19.18 12.79
C ASN A 60 -14.84 -17.74 12.63
N PHE A 61 -14.09 -16.91 11.92
CA PHE A 61 -14.58 -15.64 11.42
C PHE A 61 -15.75 -15.91 10.46
N SER A 62 -16.93 -15.45 10.85
CA SER A 62 -18.10 -15.44 9.98
C SER A 62 -18.34 -14.00 9.56
N PRO A 63 -18.37 -13.68 8.26
CA PRO A 63 -18.56 -12.31 7.78
C PRO A 63 -19.86 -11.70 8.30
N ASP A 64 -20.91 -12.51 8.51
CA ASP A 64 -22.20 -12.09 9.06
C ASP A 64 -22.14 -11.53 10.50
N GLN A 65 -21.08 -11.84 11.24
CA GLN A 65 -20.88 -11.35 12.60
C GLN A 65 -20.12 -10.02 12.65
N PHE A 66 -19.52 -9.59 11.53
CA PHE A 66 -18.78 -8.34 11.46
C PHE A 66 -19.73 -7.16 11.22
N LYS A 67 -20.25 -6.59 12.32
CA LYS A 67 -21.16 -5.43 12.32
C LYS A 67 -20.44 -4.11 12.64
N TYR A 68 -19.23 -3.96 12.12
CA TYR A 68 -18.39 -2.79 12.36
C TYR A 68 -18.07 -2.08 11.05
N LYS A 69 -18.04 -0.76 11.12
CA LYS A 69 -17.62 0.12 10.03
C LYS A 69 -16.20 0.57 10.30
N VAL A 70 -15.32 0.47 9.30
CA VAL A 70 -13.95 1.01 9.40
C VAL A 70 -13.94 2.41 8.79
N CYS A 71 -13.49 3.39 9.57
CA CYS A 71 -13.26 4.77 9.16
C CYS A 71 -11.76 5.04 9.23
N CYS A 72 -11.10 5.25 8.11
CA CYS A 72 -9.66 5.55 8.06
C CYS A 72 -9.40 6.92 7.43
N GLU A 73 -8.20 7.46 7.68
CA GLU A 73 -7.73 8.66 7.00
C GLU A 73 -7.67 8.47 5.47
N GLU A 74 -7.63 9.59 4.73
CA GLU A 74 -7.38 9.58 3.30
C GLU A 74 -5.99 8.98 2.98
N PRO A 75 -5.82 8.37 1.79
CA PRO A 75 -4.56 7.71 1.46
C PRO A 75 -3.43 8.73 1.33
N THR A 76 -2.44 8.63 2.23
CA THR A 76 -1.26 9.52 2.27
C THR A 76 0.01 8.83 1.77
N THR A 77 1.03 9.61 1.39
CA THR A 77 2.35 9.10 1.00
C THR A 77 3.20 8.64 2.20
N ASP A 78 2.82 9.01 3.42
CA ASP A 78 3.51 8.58 4.64
C ASP A 78 3.16 7.13 4.95
N VAL A 79 4.13 6.26 4.71
CA VAL A 79 4.03 4.81 4.86
C VAL A 79 4.15 4.38 6.34
N TYR A 80 4.67 5.24 7.21
CA TYR A 80 4.87 4.94 8.63
C TYR A 80 3.72 5.42 9.50
N LYS A 81 2.91 6.35 9.00
CA LYS A 81 1.70 6.84 9.67
C LYS A 81 0.45 6.14 9.14
N PHE A 82 -0.37 5.65 10.06
CA PHE A 82 -1.72 5.19 9.77
C PHE A 82 -2.60 5.45 10.99
N GLU A 83 -3.73 6.12 10.76
CA GLU A 83 -4.77 6.36 11.76
C GLU A 83 -6.13 5.89 11.22
N GLY A 84 -6.78 5.03 12.00
CA GLY A 84 -8.12 4.55 11.69
C GLY A 84 -8.98 4.35 12.93
N ARG A 85 -10.27 4.20 12.72
CA ARG A 85 -11.28 3.99 13.75
C ARG A 85 -12.28 2.91 13.34
N LEU A 86 -12.63 2.03 14.28
CA LEU A 86 -13.78 1.13 14.16
C LEU A 86 -15.01 1.75 14.81
N GLU A 87 -16.06 1.92 14.02
CA GLU A 87 -17.36 2.39 14.48
C GLU A 87 -18.34 1.21 14.52
N THR A 88 -19.17 1.17 15.56
CA THR A 88 -20.24 0.16 15.66
C THR A 88 -21.39 0.57 14.76
N MET A 89 -21.88 -0.34 13.91
CA MET A 89 -23.09 -0.08 13.12
C MET A 89 -24.33 -0.06 14.02
N GLU A 90 -25.39 0.62 13.60
CA GLU A 90 -26.66 0.67 14.34
C GLU A 90 -27.15 -0.76 14.66
N GLY A 91 -27.29 -1.08 15.96
CA GLY A 91 -27.68 -2.41 16.44
C GLY A 91 -26.52 -3.41 16.68
N GLY A 92 -25.26 -2.98 16.56
CA GLY A 92 -24.08 -3.76 16.94
C GLY A 92 -23.74 -3.66 18.45
N PRO A 93 -22.99 -4.62 19.02
CA PRO A 93 -22.52 -4.53 20.39
C PRO A 93 -21.49 -3.40 20.55
N PRO A 94 -21.55 -2.61 21.63
CA PRO A 94 -20.64 -1.48 21.83
C PRO A 94 -19.18 -1.95 21.97
N LEU A 95 -18.28 -1.29 21.25
CA LEU A 95 -16.84 -1.52 21.37
C LEU A 95 -16.24 -0.67 22.50
N PRO A 96 -15.37 -1.24 23.34
CA PRO A 96 -14.48 -0.48 24.20
C PRO A 96 -13.61 0.50 23.39
N ARG A 97 -13.40 1.71 23.92
CA ARG A 97 -12.62 2.78 23.26
C ARG A 97 -11.21 2.36 22.86
N GLU A 98 -10.60 1.45 23.62
CA GLU A 98 -9.26 0.91 23.35
C GLU A 98 -9.20 0.05 22.07
N PHE A 99 -10.32 -0.54 21.63
CA PHE A 99 -10.41 -1.35 20.42
C PHE A 99 -11.00 -0.59 19.24
N THR A 100 -11.42 0.64 19.49
CA THR A 100 -11.96 1.57 18.49
C THR A 100 -10.84 2.18 17.65
N ILE A 101 -9.60 2.28 18.13
CA ILE A 101 -8.51 2.94 17.40
C ILE A 101 -7.67 1.88 16.67
N LEU A 102 -7.44 2.09 15.38
CA LEU A 102 -6.46 1.35 14.60
C LEU A 102 -5.21 2.21 14.41
N ALA A 103 -4.05 1.60 14.65
CA ALA A 103 -2.75 2.19 14.39
C ALA A 103 -2.01 1.38 13.32
N LYS A 104 -0.79 1.82 12.95
CA LYS A 104 0.03 1.13 11.95
C LYS A 104 0.18 -0.36 12.29
N GLU A 105 0.33 -0.71 13.56
CA GLU A 105 0.54 -2.07 14.04
C GLU A 105 -0.60 -3.03 13.66
N ASN A 106 -1.78 -2.50 13.34
CA ASN A 106 -2.97 -3.25 12.95
C ASN A 106 -3.17 -3.35 11.43
N VAL A 107 -2.30 -2.72 10.63
CA VAL A 107 -2.43 -2.66 9.17
C VAL A 107 -1.26 -3.34 8.49
N LEU A 108 -1.59 -4.07 7.41
CA LEU A 108 -0.64 -4.63 6.47
C LEU A 108 -0.61 -3.77 5.22
N LEU A 109 0.59 -3.32 4.85
CA LEU A 109 0.79 -2.49 3.67
C LEU A 109 1.13 -3.38 2.47
N ARG A 110 0.78 -2.89 1.28
CA ARG A 110 1.14 -3.54 0.02
C ARG A 110 2.66 -3.62 -0.09
N GLY A 111 3.19 -4.82 -0.36
CA GLY A 111 4.63 -5.07 -0.48
C GLY A 111 5.24 -5.69 0.78
N CYS A 112 4.54 -5.70 1.90
CA CYS A 112 4.98 -6.49 3.06
C CYS A 112 4.77 -7.98 2.79
N VAL A 113 5.70 -8.81 3.26
CA VAL A 113 5.58 -10.27 3.20
C VAL A 113 5.33 -10.81 4.60
N VAL A 114 4.21 -11.49 4.79
CA VAL A 114 3.92 -12.17 6.06
C VAL A 114 4.86 -13.37 6.21
N LYS A 115 5.51 -13.47 7.36
CA LYS A 115 6.42 -14.57 7.73
C LYS A 115 6.00 -15.16 9.07
N ASN A 116 6.36 -16.42 9.29
CA ASN A 116 6.14 -17.11 10.56
C ASN A 116 4.66 -17.12 11.00
N THR A 117 3.75 -17.17 10.03
CA THR A 117 2.30 -17.24 10.20
C THR A 117 1.73 -17.95 8.98
N ASP A 118 0.88 -18.95 9.18
CA ASP A 118 0.35 -19.75 8.07
C ASP A 118 -0.51 -18.90 7.13
N PHE A 119 -1.28 -17.96 7.68
CA PHE A 119 -2.26 -17.12 6.97
C PHE A 119 -2.67 -15.87 7.80
N VAL A 120 -3.04 -14.74 7.15
CA VAL A 120 -3.59 -13.49 7.79
C VAL A 120 -4.96 -13.01 7.21
N GLU A 121 -6.00 -12.87 8.05
CA GLU A 121 -7.37 -12.34 7.71
C GLU A 121 -7.37 -10.85 7.88
N GLY A 122 -7.98 -10.18 6.91
CA GLY A 122 -8.06 -8.75 6.92
C GLY A 122 -9.13 -8.24 5.99
N ILE A 123 -9.43 -6.97 6.21
CA ILE A 123 -10.30 -6.18 5.37
C ILE A 123 -9.41 -5.27 4.55
N VAL A 124 -9.67 -5.19 3.24
CA VAL A 124 -8.94 -4.29 2.35
C VAL A 124 -9.41 -2.87 2.59
N LEU A 125 -8.51 -2.00 3.05
CA LEU A 125 -8.78 -0.57 3.28
C LEU A 125 -8.50 0.28 2.04
N TYR A 126 -7.37 0.02 1.38
CA TYR A 126 -6.94 0.72 0.16
C TYR A 126 -6.64 -0.29 -0.93
N ALA A 127 -7.05 0.00 -2.17
CA ALA A 127 -6.83 -0.87 -3.32
C ALA A 127 -6.15 -0.11 -4.47
N GLY A 128 -5.36 -0.84 -5.26
CA GLY A 128 -4.75 -0.29 -6.48
C GLY A 128 -3.75 0.84 -6.23
N ARG A 129 -3.99 1.99 -6.88
CA ARG A 129 -3.13 3.19 -6.84
C ARG A 129 -3.28 4.00 -5.55
N ASP A 130 -4.36 3.77 -4.80
CA ASP A 130 -4.63 4.45 -3.53
C ASP A 130 -3.88 3.80 -2.36
N THR A 131 -3.14 2.71 -2.62
CA THR A 131 -2.29 2.09 -1.60
C THR A 131 -1.10 3.01 -1.27
N LYS A 132 -0.82 3.23 0.03
CA LYS A 132 0.31 4.05 0.50
C LYS A 132 1.64 3.69 -0.17
N ALA A 133 1.88 2.39 -0.44
CA ALA A 133 3.06 1.91 -1.13
C ALA A 133 3.16 2.37 -2.60
N MET A 134 2.02 2.50 -3.29
CA MET A 134 1.99 3.04 -4.66
C MET A 134 2.09 4.55 -4.69
N LEU A 135 1.48 5.24 -3.72
CA LEU A 135 1.63 6.68 -3.57
C LEU A 135 3.07 7.07 -3.24
N ASN A 136 3.76 6.27 -2.43
CA ASN A 136 5.18 6.46 -2.13
C ASN A 136 6.11 6.01 -3.28
N ASN A 137 5.58 5.27 -4.27
CA ASN A 137 6.36 4.89 -5.43
C ASN A 137 6.41 6.09 -6.39
N ASN A 138 7.52 6.82 -6.39
CA ASN A 138 7.85 7.75 -7.47
C ASN A 138 7.81 6.94 -8.76
N GLY A 139 6.78 7.17 -9.58
CA GLY A 139 6.44 6.37 -10.76
C GLY A 139 7.62 6.09 -11.68
N PRO A 140 7.45 5.20 -12.69
CA PRO A 140 8.54 4.65 -13.48
C PRO A 140 9.51 5.74 -13.93
N ARG A 141 10.66 5.82 -13.26
CA ARG A 141 11.73 6.75 -13.60
C ARG A 141 12.21 6.33 -14.98
N TYR A 142 12.05 7.21 -15.97
CA TYR A 142 12.64 7.00 -17.28
C TYR A 142 14.17 6.97 -17.11
N LYS A 143 14.73 5.76 -17.04
CA LYS A 143 16.17 5.54 -16.99
C LYS A 143 16.68 5.71 -18.42
N ARG A 144 17.12 6.92 -18.79
CA ARG A 144 17.95 7.08 -19.99
C ARG A 144 19.26 6.34 -19.76
N SER A 145 19.61 5.45 -20.69
CA SER A 145 20.92 4.81 -20.65
C SER A 145 22.00 5.88 -20.86
N THR A 146 23.12 5.77 -20.16
CA THR A 146 24.29 6.63 -20.41
C THR A 146 24.73 6.56 -21.88
N LEU A 147 24.51 5.41 -22.54
CA LEU A 147 24.77 5.23 -23.98
C LEU A 147 23.88 6.12 -24.85
N GLU A 148 22.60 6.30 -24.51
CA GLU A 148 21.72 7.20 -25.27
C GLU A 148 22.20 8.66 -25.22
N ARG A 149 22.84 9.07 -24.11
CA ARG A 149 23.47 10.39 -24.01
C ARG A 149 24.72 10.50 -24.88
N LEU A 150 25.53 9.45 -24.93
CA LEU A 150 26.73 9.41 -25.77
C LEU A 150 26.37 9.41 -27.26
N THR A 151 25.41 8.58 -27.69
CA THR A 151 24.94 8.57 -29.09
C THR A 151 24.38 9.92 -29.52
N ASN A 152 23.65 10.62 -28.64
CA ASN A 152 23.16 11.97 -28.94
C ASN A 152 24.31 12.99 -29.12
N LEU A 153 25.42 12.81 -28.38
CA LEU A 153 26.64 13.61 -28.56
C LEU A 153 27.35 13.28 -29.88
N ASP A 154 27.46 11.99 -30.24
CA ASP A 154 28.08 11.55 -31.48
C ASP A 154 27.32 12.08 -32.72
N ILE A 155 25.99 12.14 -32.66
CA ILE A 155 25.15 12.74 -33.71
C ILE A 155 25.47 14.23 -33.87
N ILE A 156 25.63 14.97 -32.77
CA ILE A 156 26.00 16.39 -32.81
C ILE A 156 27.38 16.56 -33.46
N TRP A 157 28.37 15.74 -33.09
CA TRP A 157 29.69 15.76 -33.72
C TRP A 157 29.64 15.46 -35.22
N CYS A 158 28.84 14.47 -35.65
CA CYS A 158 28.64 14.16 -37.06
C CYS A 158 28.09 15.36 -37.84
N VAL A 159 27.08 16.05 -37.31
CA VAL A 159 26.51 17.25 -37.94
C VAL A 159 27.54 18.37 -38.06
N VAL A 160 28.34 18.60 -37.02
CA VAL A 160 29.40 19.63 -37.03
C VAL A 160 30.46 19.32 -38.10
N ILE A 161 30.91 18.08 -38.21
CA ILE A 161 31.90 17.66 -39.21
C ILE A 161 31.34 17.80 -40.63
N LEU A 162 30.08 17.39 -40.85
CA LEU A 162 29.41 17.53 -42.15
C LEU A 162 29.31 19.01 -42.57
N LEU A 163 28.91 19.90 -41.65
CA LEU A 163 28.85 21.33 -41.92
C LEU A 163 30.24 21.90 -42.26
N ALA A 164 31.28 21.49 -41.53
CA ALA A 164 32.65 21.92 -41.80
C ALA A 164 33.11 21.51 -43.20
N LEU A 165 32.84 20.27 -43.63
CA LEU A 165 33.17 19.77 -44.97
C LEU A 165 32.41 20.52 -46.08
N CYS A 166 31.13 20.85 -45.86
CA CYS A 166 30.36 21.65 -46.80
C CYS A 166 30.92 23.07 -46.94
N ILE A 167 31.32 23.70 -45.84
CA ILE A 167 31.89 25.05 -45.85
C ILE A 167 33.24 25.05 -46.56
N THR A 168 34.12 24.09 -46.24
CA THR A 168 35.43 24.00 -46.93
C THR A 168 35.26 23.72 -48.42
N GLY A 169 34.35 22.83 -48.80
CA GLY A 169 34.01 22.57 -50.21
C GLY A 169 33.47 23.82 -50.93
N ALA A 170 32.63 24.61 -50.28
CA ALA A 170 32.08 25.84 -50.86
C ALA A 170 33.10 26.99 -50.96
N VAL A 171 34.11 27.03 -50.08
CA VAL A 171 35.18 28.04 -50.13
C VAL A 171 36.28 27.66 -51.13
N LEU A 172 36.52 26.37 -51.36
CA LEU A 172 37.49 25.86 -52.33
C LEU A 172 36.94 25.73 -53.76
N SER A 173 35.61 25.69 -53.93
CA SER A 173 34.95 25.66 -55.25
C SER A 173 34.73 27.06 -55.81
#